data_AF-A0A3D3I5W2-F1
#
_entry.id   AF-A0A3D3I5W2-F1
#
_cell.length_a   1.000
_cell.length_b   1.000
_cell.length_c   1.000
_cell.angle_alpha   90.00
_cell.angle_beta   90.00
_cell.angle_gamma   90.00
#
_symmetry.space_group_name_H-M   'P 1'
#
loop_
_entity.id
_entity.type
_entity.pdbx_description
1 polymer ?
#
loop_
_entity_poly.entity_id
_entity_poly.type
_entity_poly.pdbx_seq_one_letter_code
_entity_poly.pdbx_strand_id
1 'polypeptide(L)'
;DNAIELFFEFEKNRYICFYSYGIVTFQGFGEDEIKATINTIKPFTIQERPWLRDDHDISISNDEDMQFEFDHIKVSRLDGNVIRIAMLNLAQSVALDQYHETMDALLMQIKGIANELETSGKLKFNRKNMMKFLGKALNTQNDIAEN
;
A
#
# COMPACT_ATOMS: atom_id res chain seq x y z
N ASP A 1 2.14 5.84 21.00
CA ASP A 1 1.35 6.25 19.83
C ASP A 1 1.92 5.63 18.58
N ASN A 2 1.34 4.53 18.12
CA ASN A 2 1.69 3.94 16.84
C ASN A 2 0.72 4.53 15.80
N ALA A 3 1.00 5.76 15.38
CA ALA A 3 0.18 6.41 14.36
C ALA A 3 0.39 5.64 13.04
N ILE A 4 -0.69 5.05 12.53
CA ILE A 4 -0.71 4.33 11.24
C ILE A 4 -0.51 5.33 10.08
N GLU A 5 -0.72 6.62 10.35
CA GLU A 5 -0.78 7.69 9.37
C GLU A 5 -0.09 8.97 9.87
N LEU A 6 0.64 9.64 8.99
CA LEU A 6 1.12 11.02 9.14
C LEU A 6 0.52 11.89 8.02
N PHE A 7 -0.45 12.73 8.39
CA PHE A 7 -1.17 13.62 7.48
C PHE A 7 -0.64 15.05 7.54
N PHE A 8 -0.15 15.56 6.41
CA PHE A 8 0.41 16.91 6.30
C PHE A 8 -0.43 17.78 5.37
N GLU A 9 -0.85 18.93 5.87
CA GLU A 9 -1.50 19.99 5.09
C GLU A 9 -0.48 21.07 4.71
N PHE A 10 -0.51 21.46 3.43
CA PHE A 10 0.31 22.51 2.84
C PHE A 10 -0.59 23.62 2.28
N GLU A 11 0.02 24.76 1.96
CA GLU A 11 -0.68 25.87 1.32
C GLU A 11 -1.39 25.45 0.02
N LYS A 12 -2.52 26.11 -0.25
CA LYS A 12 -3.38 25.92 -1.43
C LYS A 12 -4.14 24.58 -1.46
N ASN A 13 -4.58 24.10 -0.30
CA ASN A 13 -5.29 22.81 -0.16
C ASN A 13 -4.48 21.68 -0.79
N ARG A 14 -3.20 21.55 -0.39
CA ARG A 14 -2.30 20.49 -0.83
C ARG A 14 -2.04 19.54 0.32
N TYR A 15 -2.09 18.23 0.08
CA TYR A 15 -1.98 17.25 1.15
C TYR A 15 -1.01 16.13 0.79
N ILE A 16 -0.18 15.73 1.75
CA ILE A 16 0.65 14.53 1.66
C ILE A 16 0.33 13.66 2.87
N CYS A 17 0.12 12.38 2.63
CA CYS A 17 -0.11 11.42 3.68
C CYS A 17 0.87 10.25 3.57
N PHE A 18 1.54 9.93 4.69
CA PHE A 18 2.43 8.79 4.81
C PHE A 18 1.81 7.72 5.69
N TYR A 19 1.83 6.48 5.22
CA TYR A 19 1.31 5.33 5.93
C TYR A 19 2.44 4.45 6.45
N SER A 20 2.27 3.90 7.65
CA SER A 20 3.29 3.06 8.30
C SER A 20 3.65 1.79 7.50
N TYR A 21 2.75 1.35 6.61
CA TYR A 21 2.93 0.19 5.74
C TYR A 21 3.61 0.53 4.39
N GLY A 22 4.18 1.73 4.25
CA GLY A 22 5.08 2.07 3.13
C GLY A 22 4.40 2.70 1.92
N ILE A 23 3.21 3.26 2.10
CA ILE A 23 2.48 3.99 1.06
C ILE A 23 2.54 5.49 1.34
N VAL A 24 2.61 6.27 0.27
CA VAL A 24 2.49 7.72 0.31
C VAL A 24 1.44 8.16 -0.71
N THR A 25 0.56 9.07 -0.31
CA THR A 25 -0.46 9.63 -1.20
C THR A 25 -0.30 11.14 -1.28
N PHE A 26 -0.62 11.69 -2.44
CA PHE A 26 -0.42 13.10 -2.77
C PHE A 26 -1.73 13.68 -3.33
N GLN A 27 -2.06 14.88 -2.89
CA GLN A 27 -3.11 15.69 -3.52
C GLN A 27 -2.52 17.05 -3.90
N GLY A 28 -2.78 17.47 -5.14
CA GLY A 28 -2.38 18.79 -5.64
C GLY A 28 -0.87 18.96 -5.89
N PHE A 29 -0.13 17.86 -6.08
CA PHE A 29 1.29 17.87 -6.43
C PHE A 29 1.51 17.41 -7.87
N GLY A 30 2.43 18.06 -8.58
CA GLY A 30 2.86 17.62 -9.90
C GLY A 30 3.84 16.44 -9.84
N GLU A 31 4.01 15.74 -10.97
CA GLU A 31 4.93 14.60 -11.11
C GLU A 31 6.35 14.87 -10.58
N ASP A 32 6.89 16.05 -10.88
CA ASP A 32 8.25 16.41 -10.47
C ASP A 32 8.36 16.63 -8.95
N GLU A 33 7.31 17.20 -8.33
CA GLU A 33 7.23 17.38 -6.88
C GLU A 33 7.06 16.03 -6.16
N ILE A 34 6.25 15.14 -6.72
CA ILE A 34 6.07 13.76 -6.23
C ILE A 34 7.42 13.04 -6.26
N LYS A 35 8.12 13.04 -7.40
CA LYS A 35 9.44 12.41 -7.54
C LYS A 35 10.47 13.01 -6.58
N ALA A 36 10.49 14.34 -6.43
CA ALA A 36 11.38 15.01 -5.49
C ALA A 36 11.11 14.58 -4.04
N THR A 37 9.83 14.46 -3.67
CA THR A 37 9.42 14.00 -2.34
C THR A 37 9.84 12.55 -2.11
N ILE A 38 9.55 11.65 -3.06
CA ILE A 38 9.92 10.24 -2.96
C ILE A 38 11.44 10.07 -2.85
N ASN A 39 12.21 10.80 -3.65
CA ASN A 39 13.68 10.77 -3.57
C ASN A 39 14.21 11.29 -2.24
N THR A 40 13.52 12.24 -1.62
CA THR A 40 13.89 12.79 -0.30
C THR A 40 13.64 11.79 0.81
N ILE A 41 12.53 11.05 0.77
CA ILE A 41 12.19 10.07 1.81
C ILE A 41 12.88 8.72 1.61
N LYS A 42 13.31 8.39 0.38
CA LYS A 42 13.93 7.12 0.02
C LYS A 42 15.05 6.66 0.98
N PRO A 43 15.98 7.52 1.43
CA PRO A 43 17.04 7.12 2.38
C PRO A 43 16.52 6.66 3.75
N PHE A 44 15.28 6.99 4.10
CA PHE A 44 14.65 6.63 5.38
C PHE A 44 13.80 5.36 5.27
N THR A 45 13.75 4.71 4.10
CA THR A 45 12.99 3.48 3.89
C THR A 45 13.80 2.25 4.32
N ILE A 46 13.13 1.28 4.95
CA ILE A 46 13.76 0.04 5.42
C ILE A 46 13.97 -0.95 4.27
N GLN A 47 13.06 -0.93 3.28
CA GLN A 47 13.06 -1.88 2.17
C GLN A 47 12.51 -1.22 0.91
N GLU A 48 13.27 -1.29 -0.18
CA GLU A 48 12.77 -0.92 -1.50
C GLU A 48 11.90 -2.04 -2.07
N ARG A 49 10.69 -1.68 -2.52
CA ARG A 49 9.76 -2.57 -3.24
C ARG A 49 9.55 -2.04 -4.67
N PRO A 50 9.07 -2.89 -5.60
CA PRO A 50 8.61 -2.43 -6.91
C PRO A 50 7.61 -1.28 -6.75
N TRP A 51 7.68 -0.28 -7.62
CA TRP A 51 6.77 0.86 -7.54
C TRP A 51 5.40 0.45 -8.06
N LEU A 52 4.40 0.52 -7.18
CA LEU A 52 2.98 0.48 -7.53
C LEU A 52 2.43 1.90 -7.43
N ARG A 53 1.58 2.26 -8.38
CA ARG A 53 0.91 3.56 -8.43
C ARG A 53 -0.53 3.34 -8.86
N ASP A 54 -1.41 4.04 -8.17
CA ASP A 54 -2.81 4.20 -8.51
C ASP A 54 -3.16 5.69 -8.40
N ASP A 55 -4.16 6.15 -9.14
CA ASP A 55 -4.59 7.54 -9.18
C ASP A 55 -6.14 7.57 -9.01
N HIS A 56 -6.67 8.48 -8.19
CA HIS A 56 -8.12 8.67 -8.03
C HIS A 56 -8.53 10.10 -8.36
N ASP A 57 -9.56 10.24 -9.20
CA ASP A 57 -10.13 11.54 -9.54
C ASP A 57 -11.24 11.94 -8.54
N ILE A 58 -11.10 13.11 -7.92
CA ILE A 58 -12.16 13.69 -7.07
C ILE A 58 -12.90 14.75 -7.87
N SER A 59 -14.21 14.56 -8.05
CA SER A 59 -15.06 15.51 -8.78
C SER A 59 -16.06 16.18 -7.83
N ILE A 60 -16.23 17.49 -8.00
CA ILE A 60 -17.21 18.27 -7.22
C ILE A 60 -18.52 18.28 -7.99
N SER A 61 -19.60 17.82 -7.37
CA SER A 61 -20.96 17.89 -7.90
C SER A 61 -21.86 18.71 -6.99
N ASN A 62 -22.82 19.43 -7.57
CA ASN A 62 -23.84 20.17 -6.80
C ASN A 62 -24.94 19.27 -6.22
N ASP A 63 -24.84 17.94 -6.37
CA ASP A 63 -25.75 16.99 -5.74
C ASP A 63 -25.52 16.95 -4.23
N GLU A 64 -26.61 16.83 -3.46
CA GLU A 64 -26.58 16.81 -1.99
C GLU A 64 -25.96 15.51 -1.44
N ASP A 65 -26.00 14.42 -2.22
CA ASP A 65 -25.54 13.10 -1.81
C ASP A 65 -24.10 12.80 -2.24
N MET A 66 -23.27 12.42 -1.27
CA MET A 66 -21.92 11.92 -1.49
C MET A 66 -21.97 10.54 -2.17
N GLN A 67 -21.27 10.37 -3.29
CA GLN A 67 -21.17 9.09 -4.00
C GLN A 67 -19.72 8.63 -4.06
N PHE A 68 -19.44 7.45 -3.50
CA PHE A 68 -18.16 6.76 -3.69
C PHE A 68 -18.33 5.74 -4.81
N GLU A 69 -17.70 6.00 -5.95
CA GLU A 69 -17.54 5.01 -7.01
C GLU A 69 -16.11 4.46 -7.02
N PHE A 70 -15.91 3.36 -7.76
CA PHE A 70 -14.63 2.65 -7.79
C PHE A 70 -13.45 3.54 -8.22
N ASP A 71 -13.68 4.50 -9.12
CA ASP A 71 -12.61 5.29 -9.73
C ASP A 71 -12.68 6.79 -9.38
N HIS A 72 -13.80 7.23 -8.78
CA HIS A 72 -14.00 8.64 -8.46
C HIS A 72 -14.93 8.84 -7.27
N ILE A 73 -14.70 9.94 -6.56
CA ILE A 73 -15.55 10.36 -5.44
C ILE A 73 -16.27 11.64 -5.85
N LYS A 74 -17.60 11.65 -5.70
CA LYS A 74 -18.44 12.84 -5.84
C LYS A 74 -18.81 13.37 -4.47
N VAL A 75 -18.50 14.64 -4.23
CA VAL A 75 -18.81 15.33 -2.98
C VAL A 75 -19.43 16.70 -3.23
N SER A 76 -20.36 17.07 -2.36
CA SER A 76 -21.00 18.39 -2.33
C SER A 76 -20.06 19.50 -1.84
N ARG A 77 -19.06 19.13 -1.02
CA ARG A 77 -17.98 20.02 -0.57
C ARG A 77 -16.69 19.25 -0.37
N LEU A 78 -15.59 19.89 -0.76
CA LEU A 78 -14.24 19.40 -0.57
C LEU A 78 -13.65 20.07 0.69
N ASP A 79 -13.40 19.29 1.73
CA ASP A 79 -12.68 19.72 2.94
C ASP A 79 -11.54 18.73 3.27
N GLY A 80 -10.68 19.10 4.22
CA GLY A 80 -9.52 18.28 4.58
C GLY A 80 -9.86 16.86 5.05
N ASN A 81 -11.02 16.66 5.67
CA ASN A 81 -11.46 15.32 6.10
C ASN A 81 -11.87 14.46 4.91
N VAL A 82 -12.62 15.04 3.97
CA VAL A 82 -12.98 14.35 2.71
C VAL A 82 -11.74 13.95 1.93
N ILE A 83 -10.75 14.86 1.82
CA ILE A 83 -9.48 14.56 1.15
C ILE A 83 -8.75 13.44 1.87
N ARG A 84 -8.68 13.47 3.20
CA ARG A 84 -8.01 12.43 3.99
C ARG A 84 -8.66 11.06 3.79
N ILE A 85 -10.00 10.99 3.75
CA ILE A 85 -10.73 9.73 3.46
C ILE A 85 -10.43 9.25 2.03
N ALA A 86 -10.44 10.14 1.05
CA ALA A 86 -10.11 9.80 -0.34
C ALA A 86 -8.67 9.24 -0.47
N MET A 87 -7.71 9.92 0.17
CA MET A 87 -6.31 9.49 0.21
C MET A 87 -6.13 8.17 0.96
N LEU A 88 -6.93 7.89 2.00
CA LEU A 88 -6.93 6.60 2.70
C LEU A 88 -7.43 5.48 1.80
N ASN A 89 -8.56 5.68 1.10
CA ASN A 89 -9.08 4.69 0.16
C ASN A 89 -8.08 4.39 -0.96
N LEU A 90 -7.44 5.43 -1.51
CA LEU A 90 -6.38 5.28 -2.51
C LEU A 90 -5.23 4.42 -1.98
N ALA A 91 -4.77 4.71 -0.76
CA ALA A 91 -3.69 3.95 -0.14
C ALA A 91 -4.09 2.48 0.09
N GLN A 92 -5.32 2.22 0.51
CA GLN A 92 -5.82 0.86 0.70
C GLN A 92 -5.95 0.09 -0.62
N SER A 93 -6.36 0.75 -1.72
CA SER A 93 -6.35 0.16 -3.07
C SER A 93 -4.97 -0.38 -3.44
N VAL A 94 -3.95 0.48 -3.35
CA VAL A 94 -2.55 0.10 -3.66
C VAL A 94 -2.01 -0.96 -2.70
N ALA A 95 -2.40 -0.92 -1.42
CA ALA A 95 -1.97 -1.91 -0.43
C ALA A 95 -2.47 -3.32 -0.79
N LEU A 96 -3.74 -3.43 -1.23
CA LEU A 96 -4.32 -4.70 -1.65
C LEU A 96 -3.58 -5.33 -2.83
N ASP A 97 -3.21 -4.53 -3.84
CA ASP A 97 -2.40 -5.01 -4.97
C ASP A 97 -1.03 -5.53 -4.50
N GLN A 98 -0.36 -4.78 -3.62
CA GLN A 98 0.92 -5.20 -3.05
C GLN A 98 0.80 -6.52 -2.26
N TYR A 99 -0.28 -6.70 -1.51
CA TYR A 99 -0.55 -7.93 -0.78
C TYR A 99 -0.86 -9.10 -1.71
N HIS A 100 -1.59 -8.85 -2.79
CA HIS A 100 -1.88 -9.85 -3.80
C HIS A 100 -0.59 -10.41 -4.43
N GLU A 101 0.29 -9.52 -4.90
CA GLU A 101 1.60 -9.93 -5.45
C GLU A 101 2.45 -10.68 -4.43
N THR A 102 2.45 -10.23 -3.17
CA THR A 102 3.22 -10.89 -2.11
C THR A 102 2.69 -12.29 -1.80
N MET A 103 1.37 -12.45 -1.77
CA MET A 103 0.73 -13.73 -1.54
C MET A 103 0.95 -14.71 -2.70
N ASP A 104 0.84 -14.25 -3.95
CA ASP A 104 1.14 -15.08 -5.11
C ASP A 104 2.59 -15.58 -5.10
N ALA A 105 3.54 -14.71 -4.76
CA ALA A 105 4.94 -15.09 -4.63
C ALA A 105 5.18 -16.11 -3.49
N LEU A 106 4.43 -16.01 -2.39
CA LEU A 106 4.47 -16.99 -1.30
C LEU A 106 3.86 -18.32 -1.73
N LEU A 107 2.68 -18.32 -2.36
CA LEU A 107 2.00 -19.53 -2.84
C LEU A 107 2.84 -20.28 -3.88
N MET A 108 3.50 -19.55 -4.78
CA MET A 108 4.42 -20.15 -5.75
C MET A 108 5.59 -20.87 -5.07
N GLN A 109 6.15 -20.28 -4.01
CA GLN A 109 7.21 -20.92 -3.21
C GLN A 109 6.70 -22.14 -2.45
N ILE A 110 5.51 -22.06 -1.83
CA ILE A 110 4.88 -23.22 -1.15
C ILE A 110 4.69 -24.37 -2.14
N LYS A 111 4.19 -24.08 -3.33
CA LYS A 111 3.99 -25.09 -4.38
C LYS A 111 5.31 -25.75 -4.78
N GLY A 112 6.39 -24.98 -4.90
CA GLY A 112 7.72 -25.52 -5.17
C GLY A 112 8.22 -26.45 -4.07
N ILE A 113 8.07 -26.04 -2.80
CA ILE A 113 8.43 -26.84 -1.61
C ILE A 113 7.62 -28.13 -1.54
N ALA A 114 6.31 -28.05 -1.75
CA ALA A 114 5.40 -29.20 -1.70
C ALA A 114 5.74 -30.23 -2.78
N ASN A 115 5.95 -29.78 -4.03
CA ASN A 115 6.34 -30.66 -5.14
C ASN A 115 7.70 -31.33 -4.90
N GLU A 116 8.65 -30.61 -4.29
CA GLU A 116 9.94 -31.19 -3.95
C GLU A 116 9.82 -32.30 -2.90
N LEU A 117 9.01 -32.05 -1.87
CA LEU A 117 8.74 -33.03 -0.83
C LEU A 117 8.01 -34.26 -1.37
N GLU A 118 7.01 -34.05 -2.25
CA GLU A 118 6.27 -35.11 -2.94
C GLU A 118 7.18 -35.99 -3.79
N THR A 119 8.05 -35.38 -4.60
CA THR A 119 8.88 -36.12 -5.56
C THR A 119 10.12 -36.77 -4.95
N SER A 120 10.73 -36.16 -3.94
CA SER A 120 12.02 -36.61 -3.40
C SER A 120 11.96 -37.11 -1.95
N GLY A 121 10.85 -36.86 -1.24
CA GLY A 121 10.72 -37.13 0.20
C GLY A 121 11.64 -36.27 1.08
N LYS A 122 12.33 -35.29 0.50
CA LYS A 122 13.31 -34.44 1.16
C LYS A 122 13.13 -32.98 0.72
N LEU A 123 13.67 -32.07 1.53
CA LEU A 123 13.69 -30.64 1.24
C LEU A 123 15.16 -30.25 1.01
N LYS A 124 15.48 -29.66 -0.14
CA LYS A 124 16.82 -29.13 -0.44
C LYS A 124 17.17 -27.95 0.46
N PHE A 125 16.17 -27.21 0.94
CA PHE A 125 16.39 -26.10 1.86
C PHE A 125 16.84 -26.59 3.23
N ASN A 126 17.88 -25.96 3.77
CA ASN A 126 18.24 -26.17 5.17
C ASN A 126 17.13 -25.61 6.09
N ARG A 127 17.05 -26.15 7.32
CA ARG A 127 16.06 -25.76 8.33
C ARG A 127 16.01 -24.24 8.58
N LYS A 128 17.16 -23.57 8.54
CA LYS A 128 17.26 -22.12 8.76
C LYS A 128 16.49 -21.32 7.69
N ASN A 129 16.66 -21.67 6.42
CA ASN A 129 15.96 -21.00 5.32
C ASN A 129 14.45 -21.25 5.37
N MET A 130 14.04 -22.45 5.79
CA MET A 130 12.63 -22.78 6.01
C MET A 130 11.99 -21.93 7.11
N MET A 131 12.68 -21.74 8.24
CA MET A 131 12.16 -20.90 9.33
C MET A 131 12.05 -19.43 8.91
N LYS A 132 12.99 -18.92 8.11
CA LYS A 132 12.89 -17.58 7.52
C LYS A 132 11.68 -17.44 6.60
N PHE A 133 11.44 -18.44 5.75
CA PHE A 133 10.28 -18.46 4.87
C PHE A 133 8.97 -18.45 5.66
N LEU A 134 8.85 -19.32 6.67
CA LEU A 134 7.67 -19.36 7.53
C LEU A 134 7.45 -18.03 8.26
N GLY A 135 8.52 -17.43 8.80
CA GLY A 135 8.44 -16.12 9.44
C GLY A 135 7.99 -15.01 8.48
N LYS A 136 8.47 -15.01 7.22
CA LYS A 136 8.00 -14.08 6.19
C LYS A 136 6.51 -14.27 5.90
N ALA A 137 6.06 -15.52 5.76
CA ALA A 137 4.65 -15.81 5.50
C ALA A 137 3.75 -15.33 6.66
N LEU A 138 4.15 -15.59 7.90
CA LEU A 138 3.42 -15.14 9.10
C LEU A 138 3.37 -13.61 9.20
N ASN A 139 4.50 -12.92 8.99
CA ASN A 139 4.50 -11.46 8.99
C ASN A 139 3.62 -10.89 7.88
N THR A 140 3.64 -11.48 6.68
CA THR A 140 2.77 -11.03 5.58
C THR A 140 1.29 -11.19 5.94
N GLN A 141 0.93 -12.29 6.60
CA GLN A 141 -0.44 -12.51 7.07
C GLN A 141 -0.85 -11.48 8.13
N ASN A 142 0.05 -11.13 9.05
CA ASN A 142 -0.20 -10.08 10.05
C ASN A 142 -0.36 -8.71 9.39
N ASP A 143 0.52 -8.37 8.45
CA ASP A 143 0.46 -7.11 7.70
C ASP A 143 -0.89 -6.95 6.98
N ILE A 144 -1.45 -8.04 6.42
CA ILE A 144 -2.79 -8.03 5.79
C ILE A 144 -3.91 -7.89 6.83
N ALA A 145 -3.78 -8.51 8.00
CA ALA A 145 -4.83 -8.49 9.02
C ALA A 145 -4.90 -7.16 9.80
N GLU A 146 -3.80 -6.42 9.86
CA GLU A 146 -3.72 -5.11 10.53
C GLU A 146 -4.22 -3.94 9.67
N ASN A 147 -4.39 -4.15 8.35
CA ASN A 147 -4.84 -3.13 7.38
C ASN A 147 -6.25 -3.41 6.86
#